data_AF-A0AAD9UUI5-F1
#
_entry.id   AF-A0AAD9UUI5-F1
#
_cell.length_a   1.000
_cell.length_b   1.000
_cell.length_c   1.000
_cell.angle_alpha   90.00
_cell.angle_beta   90.00
_cell.angle_gamma   90.00
#
_symmetry.space_group_name_H-M   'P 1'
#
loop_
_entity.id
_entity.type
_entity.pdbx_description
1 polymer ?
#
loop_
_entity_poly.entity_id
_entity_poly.type
_entity_poly.pdbx_seq_one_letter_code
_entity_poly.pdbx_strand_id
1 'polypeptide(L)'
;MQVRRNRRKAEKRWKRTGLASDPLAVKSKRNYVIYIMIDARRSYYSQFMEENSSNQSELFREGKNLLNIQADKTLPPHTDAVKLAKDMGDCFVRKITAIMSKLPASTQALPSADQKSDSATALEMTTDPSGVTDGGRKKFSTNL
;
A
#
# COMPACT_ATOMS: atom_id res chain seq x y z
N MET A 1 -16.30 14.87 -1.98
CA MET A 1 -16.22 13.88 -0.88
C MET A 1 -17.27 12.76 -0.92
N GLN A 2 -18.53 13.04 -1.29
CA GLN A 2 -19.64 12.07 -1.24
C GLN A 2 -19.43 10.81 -2.10
N VAL A 3 -18.92 10.97 -3.33
CA VAL A 3 -18.73 9.86 -4.29
C VAL A 3 -17.75 8.80 -3.76
N ARG A 4 -16.65 9.22 -3.12
CA ARG A 4 -15.71 8.32 -2.43
C ARG A 4 -16.32 7.64 -1.20
N ARG A 5 -17.24 8.30 -0.48
CA ARG A 5 -17.98 7.67 0.63
C ARG A 5 -18.93 6.60 0.09
N ASN A 6 -19.63 6.87 -1.01
CA ASN A 6 -20.56 5.92 -1.64
C ASN A 6 -19.83 4.66 -2.12
N ARG A 7 -18.64 4.80 -2.74
CA ARG A 7 -17.79 3.64 -3.08
C ARG A 7 -17.44 2.81 -1.84
N ARG A 8 -16.95 3.45 -0.77
CA ARG A 8 -16.60 2.75 0.48
C ARG A 8 -17.80 2.05 1.12
N LYS A 9 -19.00 2.64 1.05
CA LYS A 9 -20.24 2.01 1.52
C LYS A 9 -20.57 0.74 0.71
N ALA A 10 -20.46 0.81 -0.62
CA ALA A 10 -20.68 -0.35 -1.48
C ALA A 10 -19.67 -1.47 -1.19
N GLU A 11 -18.39 -1.13 -0.95
CA GLU A 11 -17.35 -2.11 -0.57
C GLU A 11 -17.63 -2.77 0.77
N LYS A 12 -18.05 -1.99 1.77
CA LYS A 12 -18.47 -2.54 3.08
C LYS A 12 -19.68 -3.46 2.94
N ARG A 13 -20.67 -3.08 2.11
CA ARG A 13 -21.84 -3.92 1.83
C ARG A 13 -21.40 -5.24 1.20
N TRP A 14 -20.59 -5.19 0.14
CA TRP A 14 -20.09 -6.38 -0.54
C TRP A 14 -19.41 -7.36 0.42
N LYS A 15 -18.54 -6.87 1.31
CA LYS A 15 -17.89 -7.70 2.34
C LYS A 15 -18.86 -8.31 3.35
N ARG A 16 -19.99 -7.66 3.60
CA ARG A 16 -21.01 -8.12 4.56
C ARG A 16 -22.00 -9.10 3.93
N THR A 17 -22.48 -8.83 2.73
CA THR A 17 -23.60 -9.56 2.13
C THR A 17 -23.19 -10.58 1.09
N GLY A 18 -22.07 -10.39 0.39
CA GLY A 18 -21.58 -11.34 -0.62
C GLY A 18 -22.54 -11.61 -1.79
N LEU A 19 -23.55 -10.75 -2.02
CA LEU A 19 -24.55 -10.98 -3.06
C LEU A 19 -23.97 -10.76 -4.45
N ALA A 20 -24.47 -11.48 -5.45
CA ALA A 20 -24.03 -11.34 -6.85
C ALA A 20 -24.22 -9.91 -7.42
N SER A 21 -25.14 -9.12 -6.86
CA SER A 21 -25.34 -7.72 -7.25
C SER A 21 -24.32 -6.74 -6.65
N ASP A 22 -23.61 -7.13 -5.58
CA ASP A 22 -22.67 -6.26 -4.88
C ASP A 22 -21.42 -5.91 -5.71
N PRO A 23 -20.78 -6.87 -6.42
CA PRO A 23 -19.67 -6.56 -7.33
C PRO A 23 -20.03 -5.51 -8.39
N LEU A 24 -21.23 -5.60 -8.98
CA LEU A 24 -21.71 -4.64 -9.98
C LEU A 24 -21.86 -3.23 -9.39
N ALA A 25 -22.41 -3.13 -8.18
CA ALA A 25 -22.55 -1.86 -7.47
C ALA A 25 -21.17 -1.25 -7.15
N VAL A 26 -20.21 -2.05 -6.67
CA VAL A 26 -18.84 -1.60 -6.41
C VAL A 26 -18.16 -1.11 -7.69
N LYS A 27 -18.26 -1.87 -8.80
CA LYS A 27 -17.71 -1.49 -10.10
C LYS A 27 -18.30 -0.16 -10.59
N SER A 28 -19.62 -0.02 -10.54
CA SER A 28 -20.32 1.22 -10.91
C SER A 28 -19.84 2.42 -10.10
N LYS A 29 -19.79 2.30 -8.75
CA LYS A 29 -19.32 3.41 -7.90
C LYS A 29 -17.83 3.71 -8.08
N ARG A 30 -16.98 2.69 -8.32
CA ARG A 30 -15.57 2.87 -8.66
C ARG A 30 -15.41 3.65 -9.96
N ASN A 31 -16.09 3.23 -11.02
CA ASN A 31 -16.01 3.89 -12.32
C ASN A 31 -16.48 5.34 -12.23
N TYR A 32 -17.55 5.60 -11.47
CA TYR A 32 -18.03 6.96 -11.25
C TYR A 32 -17.02 7.82 -10.47
N VAL A 33 -16.34 7.29 -9.44
CA VAL A 33 -15.25 8.01 -8.77
C VAL A 33 -14.14 8.38 -9.76
N ILE A 34 -13.73 7.42 -10.59
CA ILE A 34 -12.67 7.62 -11.59
C ILE A 34 -13.09 8.71 -12.59
N TYR A 35 -14.32 8.62 -13.11
CA TYR A 35 -14.87 9.62 -14.03
C TYR A 35 -14.81 11.03 -13.46
N ILE A 36 -15.33 11.25 -12.24
CA ILE A 36 -15.31 12.56 -11.60
C ILE A 36 -13.89 13.07 -11.37
N MET A 37 -12.94 12.18 -11.04
CA MET A 37 -11.54 12.57 -10.86
C MET A 37 -10.86 12.95 -12.17
N ILE A 38 -11.14 12.22 -13.25
CA ILE A 38 -10.61 12.52 -14.59
C ILE A 38 -11.21 13.83 -15.10
N ASP A 39 -12.51 14.00 -14.95
CA ASP A 39 -13.25 15.19 -15.38
C ASP A 39 -12.75 16.45 -14.67
N ALA A 40 -12.66 16.43 -13.33
CA ALA A 40 -12.10 17.53 -12.57
C ALA A 40 -10.65 17.86 -12.97
N ARG A 41 -9.82 16.84 -13.23
CA ARG A 41 -8.45 17.03 -13.69
C ARG A 41 -8.40 17.68 -15.07
N ARG A 42 -9.24 17.22 -16.02
CA ARG A 42 -9.33 17.77 -17.37
C ARG A 42 -9.75 19.23 -17.33
N SER A 43 -10.85 19.53 -16.63
CA SER A 43 -11.34 20.90 -16.48
C SER A 43 -10.29 21.83 -15.91
N TYR A 44 -9.60 21.41 -14.84
CA TYR A 44 -8.51 22.19 -14.25
C TYR A 44 -7.39 22.49 -15.25
N TYR A 45 -6.85 21.47 -15.93
CA TYR A 45 -5.73 21.68 -16.84
C TYR A 45 -6.12 22.41 -18.12
N SER A 46 -7.35 22.25 -18.62
CA SER A 46 -7.86 23.05 -19.72
C SER A 46 -7.88 24.54 -19.37
N GLN A 47 -8.44 24.88 -18.21
CA GLN A 47 -8.45 26.26 -17.71
C GLN A 47 -7.03 26.80 -17.48
N PHE A 48 -6.17 26.00 -16.83
CA PHE A 48 -4.77 26.37 -16.60
C PHE A 48 -4.03 26.67 -17.91
N MET A 49 -4.26 25.88 -18.96
CA MET A 49 -3.65 26.10 -20.28
C MET A 49 -4.15 27.37 -20.96
N GLU A 50 -5.46 27.67 -20.86
CA GLU A 50 -6.04 28.89 -21.40
C GLU A 50 -5.48 30.13 -20.70
N GLU A 51 -5.48 30.13 -19.37
CA GLU A 51 -4.97 31.22 -18.52
C GLU A 51 -3.47 31.48 -18.72
N ASN A 52 -2.68 30.44 -18.97
CA ASN A 52 -1.22 30.52 -19.11
C ASN A 52 -0.74 30.37 -20.56
N SER A 53 -1.65 30.50 -21.53
CA SER A 53 -1.36 30.29 -22.96
C SER A 53 -0.22 31.17 -23.50
N SER A 54 -0.06 32.37 -22.95
CA SER A 54 1.05 33.30 -23.28
C SER A 54 2.31 33.10 -22.44
N ASN A 55 2.24 32.35 -21.34
CA ASN A 55 3.35 32.12 -20.42
C ASN A 55 3.91 30.70 -20.55
N GLN A 56 4.69 30.50 -21.61
CA GLN A 56 5.28 29.19 -21.94
C GLN A 56 6.12 28.61 -20.79
N SER A 57 6.75 29.46 -19.96
CA SER A 57 7.57 29.02 -18.83
C SER A 57 6.76 28.26 -17.77
N GLU A 58 5.53 28.72 -17.49
CA GLU A 58 4.64 28.08 -16.51
C GLU A 58 4.06 26.78 -17.07
N LEU A 59 3.70 26.77 -18.36
CA LEU A 59 3.24 25.56 -19.05
C LEU A 59 4.30 24.45 -19.01
N PHE A 60 5.57 24.78 -19.29
CA PHE A 60 6.66 23.81 -19.22
C PHE A 60 6.96 23.34 -17.80
N ARG A 61 6.94 24.25 -16.82
CA ARG A 61 7.13 23.90 -15.41
C ARG A 61 6.05 22.93 -14.96
N GLU A 62 4.79 23.21 -15.29
CA GLU A 62 3.69 22.36 -14.87
C GLU A 62 3.61 21.05 -15.66
N GLY A 63 4.03 21.05 -16.93
CA GLY A 63 4.25 19.82 -17.70
C GLY A 63 5.30 18.90 -17.05
N LYS A 64 6.42 19.45 -16.57
CA LYS A 64 7.42 18.68 -15.81
C LYS A 64 6.83 18.12 -14.51
N ASN A 65 6.07 18.92 -13.77
CA ASN A 65 5.39 18.47 -12.56
C ASN A 65 4.41 17.32 -12.84
N LEU A 66 3.60 17.44 -13.90
CA LEU A 66 2.62 16.43 -14.30
C LEU A 66 3.25 15.11 -14.72
N LEU A 67 4.37 15.18 -15.44
CA LEU A 67 5.16 14.00 -15.84
C LEU A 67 6.03 13.46 -14.69
N ASN A 68 5.99 14.10 -13.52
CA ASN A 68 6.87 13.81 -12.38
C ASN A 68 8.36 13.80 -12.78
N ILE A 69 8.72 14.63 -13.76
CA ILE A 69 10.11 14.88 -14.16
C ILE A 69 10.68 15.85 -13.14
N GLN A 70 11.13 15.28 -12.03
CA GLN A 70 11.94 16.02 -11.06
C GLN A 70 13.39 15.97 -11.53
N ALA A 71 14.16 17.01 -11.18
CA ALA A 71 15.61 16.86 -11.19
C ALA A 71 15.96 15.62 -10.37
N ASP A 72 16.94 14.83 -10.83
CA ASP A 72 17.38 13.65 -10.11
C ASP A 72 17.58 14.02 -8.64
N LYS A 73 16.91 13.30 -7.74
CA LYS A 73 17.10 13.41 -6.30
C LYS A 73 18.45 12.77 -5.97
N THR A 74 19.49 13.37 -6.50
CA THR A 74 20.87 13.05 -6.17
C THR A 74 21.07 13.43 -4.72
N LEU A 75 21.81 12.59 -4.00
CA LEU A 75 22.33 12.99 -2.71
C LEU A 75 23.15 14.28 -2.91
N PRO A 76 23.23 15.15 -1.90
CA PRO A 76 24.15 16.28 -1.94
C PRO A 76 25.54 15.81 -2.42
N PRO A 77 26.29 16.67 -3.14
CA PRO A 77 27.64 16.34 -3.55
C PRO A 77 28.44 15.79 -2.38
N HIS A 78 28.99 14.59 -2.54
CA HIS A 78 29.76 13.92 -1.52
C HIS A 78 31.00 13.30 -2.15
N THR A 79 32.14 13.42 -1.48
CA THR A 79 33.42 12.90 -1.96
C THR A 79 33.59 11.42 -1.61
N ASP A 80 32.89 10.95 -0.57
CA ASP A 80 33.00 9.60 -0.04
C ASP A 80 31.61 9.07 0.35
N ALA A 81 31.13 8.08 -0.41
CA ALA A 81 29.82 7.46 -0.21
C ALA A 81 29.75 6.64 1.09
N VAL A 82 30.86 6.03 1.50
CA VAL A 82 30.93 5.22 2.73
C VAL A 82 30.80 6.13 3.95
N LYS A 83 31.52 7.25 3.94
CA LYS A 83 31.41 8.25 5.00
C LYS A 83 29.99 8.83 5.09
N LEU A 84 29.38 9.17 3.95
CA LEU A 84 28.00 9.68 3.94
C LEU A 84 27.01 8.66 4.50
N ALA A 85 27.12 7.38 4.11
CA ALA A 85 26.25 6.32 4.61
C ALA A 85 26.39 6.13 6.14
N LYS A 86 27.63 6.19 6.64
CA LYS A 86 27.91 6.14 8.08
C LYS A 86 27.31 7.33 8.82
N ASP A 87 27.56 8.55 8.34
CA ASP A 87 27.06 9.79 8.94
C ASP A 87 25.50 9.80 8.96
N MET A 88 24.87 9.27 7.92
CA MET A 88 23.42 9.01 7.85
C MET A 88 22.96 8.03 8.92
N GLY A 89 23.62 6.86 9.03
CA GLY A 89 23.32 5.85 10.05
C GLY A 89 23.41 6.41 11.47
N ASP A 90 24.50 7.12 11.77
CA ASP A 90 24.73 7.76 13.07
C ASP A 90 23.65 8.79 13.40
N CYS A 91 23.15 9.53 12.39
CA CYS A 91 22.04 10.46 12.56
C CYS A 91 20.75 9.76 13.02
N PHE A 92 20.40 8.62 12.43
CA PHE A 92 19.22 7.86 12.83
C PHE A 92 19.37 7.26 14.23
N VAL A 93 20.52 6.67 14.55
CA VAL A 93 20.81 6.13 15.89
C VAL A 93 20.66 7.22 16.95
N ARG A 94 21.24 8.41 16.71
CA ARG A 94 21.09 9.57 17.62
C ARG A 94 19.63 9.96 17.81
N LYS A 95 18.84 10.03 16.73
CA LYS A 95 17.41 10.40 16.80
C LYS A 95 16.58 9.37 17.57
N ILE A 96 16.78 8.08 17.29
CA ILE A 96 16.07 6.99 17.99
C ILE A 96 16.40 7.04 19.48
N THR A 97 17.68 7.16 19.82
CA THR A 97 18.13 7.26 21.21
C THR A 97 17.51 8.47 21.93
N ALA A 98 17.48 9.63 21.27
CA ALA A 98 16.88 10.85 21.82
C ALA A 98 15.35 10.77 21.97
N ILE A 99 14.67 9.97 21.15
CA ILE A 99 13.24 9.70 21.31
C ILE A 99 13.03 8.74 22.49
N MET A 100 13.78 7.64 22.53
CA MET A 100 13.68 6.63 23.60
C MET A 100 13.97 7.23 24.98
N SER A 101 14.96 8.14 25.08
CA SER A 101 15.30 8.81 26.34
C SER A 101 14.21 9.75 26.85
N LYS A 102 13.29 10.18 25.98
CA LYS A 102 12.17 11.07 26.32
C LYS A 102 10.88 10.32 26.66
N LEU A 103 10.84 9.00 26.45
CA LEU A 103 9.70 8.18 26.83
C LEU A 103 9.84 7.81 28.32
N PRO A 104 8.78 7.96 29.14
CA PRO A 104 8.81 7.46 30.50
C PRO A 104 8.98 5.94 30.49
N ALA A 105 9.77 5.41 31.42
CA ALA A 105 9.93 3.96 31.59
C ALA A 105 8.55 3.34 31.86
N SER A 106 7.93 2.76 30.84
CA SER A 106 6.69 2.02 30.98
C SER A 106 7.00 0.78 31.81
N THR A 107 6.77 0.89 33.13
CA THR A 107 6.79 -0.24 34.05
C THR A 107 5.57 -1.09 33.72
N GLN A 108 5.72 -2.00 32.75
CA GLN A 108 4.81 -3.12 32.62
C GLN A 108 5.47 -4.33 33.28
N ALA A 109 5.09 -4.55 34.55
CA ALA A 109 5.20 -5.87 35.15
C ALA A 109 4.35 -6.83 34.30
N LEU A 110 5.01 -7.81 33.69
CA LEU A 110 4.37 -8.95 33.03
C LEU A 110 3.64 -9.77 34.11
N PRO A 111 2.31 -9.97 34.03
CA PRO A 111 1.66 -10.98 34.85
C PRO A 111 2.09 -12.36 34.36
N SER A 112 2.59 -13.15 35.31
CA SER A 112 3.12 -14.50 35.19
C SER A 112 2.20 -15.44 34.41
N ALA A 113 2.82 -16.30 33.60
CA ALA A 113 2.17 -17.37 32.87
C ALA A 113 1.61 -18.43 33.82
N ASP A 114 0.29 -18.64 33.81
CA ASP A 114 -0.33 -19.84 34.35
C ASP A 114 -0.08 -21.00 33.39
N GLN A 115 0.72 -21.97 33.86
CA GLN A 115 0.92 -23.25 33.21
C GLN A 115 -0.34 -24.10 33.37
N LYS A 116 -1.03 -24.40 32.27
CA LYS A 116 -1.95 -25.53 32.20
C LYS A 116 -1.28 -26.67 31.45
N SER A 117 -0.87 -27.69 32.20
CA SER A 117 -0.53 -28.99 31.68
C SER A 117 -1.80 -29.67 31.17
N ASP A 118 -1.80 -30.17 29.95
CA ASP A 118 -2.66 -31.28 29.59
C ASP A 118 -1.82 -32.32 28.83
N SER A 119 -1.84 -33.51 29.41
CA SER A 119 -1.03 -34.68 29.15
C SER A 119 -1.30 -35.32 27.77
N ALA A 120 -0.22 -35.77 27.14
CA ALA A 120 -0.22 -36.59 25.94
C ALA A 120 -0.91 -37.95 26.18
N THR A 121 -1.83 -38.32 25.31
CA THR A 121 -2.22 -39.72 25.08
C THR A 121 -1.88 -40.05 23.64
N ALA A 122 -0.87 -40.92 23.47
CA ALA A 122 -0.52 -41.53 22.19
C ALA A 122 -1.52 -42.65 21.88
N LEU A 123 -2.08 -42.67 20.66
CA LEU A 123 -2.71 -43.87 20.12
C LEU A 123 -2.34 -44.02 18.63
N GLU A 124 -1.38 -44.91 18.44
CA GLU A 124 -1.13 -45.84 17.33
C GLU A 124 -1.27 -45.37 15.87
N MET A 125 -0.10 -45.36 15.24
CA MET A 125 0.12 -45.45 13.79
C MET A 125 -0.21 -46.87 13.30
N THR A 126 -1.31 -47.03 12.58
CA THR A 126 -1.45 -48.11 11.61
C THR A 126 -1.12 -47.56 10.23
N THR A 127 0.05 -47.96 9.75
CA THR A 127 0.48 -47.81 8.36
C THR A 127 -0.07 -48.99 7.59
N ASP A 128 -0.76 -48.74 6.47
CA ASP A 128 -0.57 -49.55 5.27
C ASP A 128 -1.13 -48.85 4.02
N PRO A 129 -0.60 -49.18 2.83
CA PRO A 129 -0.34 -48.21 1.78
C PRO A 129 -1.15 -48.46 0.50
N SER A 130 -0.94 -47.55 -0.45
CA SER A 130 -1.13 -47.73 -1.90
C SER A 130 -2.38 -47.08 -2.51
N GLY A 131 -2.13 -46.23 -3.50
CA GLY A 131 -3.12 -45.48 -4.28
C GLY A 131 -2.47 -44.43 -5.19
N VAL A 132 -1.69 -44.91 -6.16
CA VAL A 132 -1.17 -44.12 -7.30
C VAL A 132 -2.33 -43.65 -8.19
N THR A 133 -2.35 -42.36 -8.56
CA THR A 133 -2.54 -41.79 -9.93
C THR A 133 -2.45 -40.26 -9.79
N ASP A 134 -1.41 -39.60 -10.27
CA ASP A 134 -1.29 -39.00 -11.62
C ASP A 134 -2.47 -38.10 -12.05
N GLY A 135 -2.19 -36.85 -12.44
CA GLY A 135 -3.21 -35.96 -13.00
C GLY A 135 -2.99 -34.45 -12.92
N GLY A 136 -2.05 -33.93 -13.71
CA GLY A 136 -2.34 -32.76 -14.57
C GLY A 136 -2.45 -31.36 -13.95
N ARG A 137 -1.32 -30.65 -13.96
CA ARG A 137 -1.19 -29.19 -13.84
C ARG A 137 -1.92 -28.47 -14.99
N LYS A 138 -3.09 -27.86 -14.77
CA LYS A 138 -3.72 -26.94 -15.75
C LYS A 138 -3.23 -25.50 -15.58
N LYS A 139 -2.40 -25.06 -16.52
CA LYS A 139 -2.07 -23.66 -16.79
C LYS A 139 -3.28 -23.00 -17.48
N PHE A 140 -3.81 -21.91 -16.94
CA PHE A 140 -4.65 -21.01 -17.71
C PHE A 140 -3.76 -19.91 -18.28
N SER A 141 -3.51 -20.01 -19.59
CA SER A 141 -2.90 -18.97 -20.41
C SER A 141 -3.99 -18.08 -21.01
N THR A 142 -3.61 -16.81 -21.12
CA THR A 142 -4.25 -15.66 -21.78
C THR A 142 -4.90 -15.95 -23.13
N ASN A 143 -5.90 -15.15 -23.51
CA ASN A 143 -5.99 -14.60 -24.87
C ASN A 143 -6.68 -13.22 -24.85
N LEU A 144 -6.23 -12.41 -25.83
CA LEU A 144 -6.44 -11.00 -26.16
C LEU A 144 -7.78 -10.35 -25.78
#